data_AF-A0A961UVJ2-F1
#
_entry.id   AF-A0A961UVJ2-F1
#
_cell.length_a   1.000
_cell.length_b   1.000
_cell.length_c   1.000
_cell.angle_alpha   90.00
_cell.angle_beta   90.00
_cell.angle_gamma   90.00
#
_symmetry.space_group_name_H-M   'P 1'
#
loop_
_entity.id
_entity.type
_entity.pdbx_description
1 polymer ?
#
loop_
_entity_poly.entity_id
_entity_poly.type
_entity_poly.pdbx_seq_one_letter_code
_entity_poly.pdbx_strand_id
1 'polypeptide(L)'
;MAEEHIRSVSTKRRNFNVRILSEKFPSEENARSSERTKSDRKFNIRIKQDDICLLEALAKKLGITRSVLINDILHDIMRDELMSIEEQDARVLLAHVADLSASYDDLTQPWVYEALGSEFRHMLESVLQYSNAHGQPPEVNLPAGYQLSEEDYRSPVYMGLRDKLKGLSK
;
A
#
# COMPACT_ATOMS: atom_id res chain seq x y z
N MET A 1 -30.78 27.39 -3.77
CA MET A 1 -31.50 27.49 -5.05
C MET A 1 -30.54 26.99 -6.11
N ALA A 2 -30.77 25.79 -6.66
CA ALA A 2 -29.82 25.13 -7.56
C ALA A 2 -30.10 25.50 -9.02
N GLU A 3 -29.11 26.04 -9.73
CA GLU A 3 -29.21 26.35 -11.15
C GLU A 3 -29.11 25.05 -11.98
N GLU A 4 -30.26 24.56 -12.46
CA GLU A 4 -30.31 23.46 -13.41
C GLU A 4 -29.76 23.90 -14.77
N HIS A 5 -28.50 23.56 -15.07
CA HIS A 5 -27.93 23.75 -16.40
C HIS A 5 -28.48 22.70 -17.38
N ILE A 6 -29.62 23.01 -17.99
CA ILE A 6 -30.22 22.21 -19.07
C ILE A 6 -29.61 22.66 -20.39
N ARG A 7 -28.83 21.80 -21.06
CA ARG A 7 -28.40 22.02 -22.46
C ARG A 7 -29.19 21.09 -23.38
N SER A 8 -29.87 21.68 -24.36
CA SER A 8 -30.60 20.96 -25.39
C SER A 8 -29.74 20.86 -26.66
N VAL A 9 -29.68 19.66 -27.23
CA VAL A 9 -28.96 19.41 -28.49
C VAL A 9 -29.96 18.87 -29.51
N SER A 10 -30.07 19.57 -30.64
CA SER A 10 -30.93 19.18 -31.76
C SER A 10 -30.09 18.50 -32.85
N THR A 11 -30.49 17.31 -33.27
CA THR A 11 -29.96 16.68 -34.48
C THR A 11 -31.10 16.38 -35.46
N LYS A 12 -30.79 16.21 -36.75
CA LYS A 12 -31.74 16.12 -37.89
C LYS A 12 -32.89 15.10 -37.75
N ARG A 13 -32.90 14.25 -36.71
CA ARG A 13 -33.97 13.27 -36.47
C ARG A 13 -34.65 13.35 -35.10
N ARG A 14 -34.20 14.18 -34.13
CA ARG A 14 -34.90 14.48 -32.86
C ARG A 14 -34.09 15.44 -31.95
N ASN A 15 -34.80 16.10 -31.04
CA ASN A 15 -34.23 16.96 -30.01
C ASN A 15 -34.02 16.17 -28.71
N PHE A 16 -32.84 16.30 -28.10
CA PHE A 16 -32.51 15.68 -26.82
C PHE A 16 -32.24 16.76 -25.77
N ASN A 17 -32.81 16.59 -24.58
CA ASN A 17 -32.51 17.42 -23.42
C ASN A 17 -31.56 16.65 -22.50
N VAL A 18 -30.34 17.15 -22.32
CA VAL A 18 -29.36 16.56 -21.41
C VAL A 18 -29.42 17.35 -20.10
N ARG A 19 -29.79 16.66 -19.01
CA ARG A 19 -29.69 17.18 -17.64
C ARG A 19 -28.42 16.63 -17.01
N ILE A 20 -27.48 17.50 -16.69
CA ILE A 20 -26.30 17.13 -15.90
C ILE A 20 -26.69 17.28 -14.44
N LEU A 21 -26.87 16.14 -13.75
CA LEU A 21 -27.13 16.11 -12.31
C LEU A 21 -25.80 16.23 -11.58
N SER A 22 -25.47 17.46 -11.15
CA SER A 22 -24.23 17.77 -10.43
C SER A 22 -24.04 16.95 -9.15
N GLU A 23 -25.11 16.41 -8.58
CA GLU A 23 -25.13 15.56 -7.38
C GLU A 23 -24.49 14.18 -7.59
N LYS A 24 -24.22 13.76 -8.83
CA LYS A 24 -23.54 12.50 -9.14
C LYS A 24 -22.05 12.62 -9.42
N PHE A 25 -21.49 13.83 -9.37
CA PHE A 25 -20.04 13.98 -9.38
C PHE A 25 -19.52 13.73 -7.97
N PRO A 26 -18.70 12.71 -7.75
CA PRO A 26 -18.13 12.46 -6.43
C PRO A 26 -17.29 13.68 -6.05
N SER A 27 -17.70 14.37 -4.97
CA SER A 27 -16.90 15.38 -4.31
C SER A 27 -15.54 14.78 -3.95
N GLU A 28 -14.44 15.50 -4.18
CA GLU A 28 -13.08 15.00 -3.93
C GLU A 28 -12.82 14.59 -2.47
N GLU A 29 -13.70 14.97 -1.53
CA GLU A 29 -13.67 14.50 -0.14
C GLU A 29 -14.03 13.01 0.01
N ASN A 30 -14.83 12.44 -0.91
CA ASN A 30 -15.16 11.01 -0.92
C ASN A 30 -14.07 10.12 -1.55
N ALA A 31 -12.97 10.69 -2.04
CA ALA A 31 -11.83 9.90 -2.50
C ALA A 31 -11.06 9.23 -1.34
N ARG A 32 -11.21 9.74 -0.11
CA ARG A 32 -10.57 9.17 1.09
C ARG A 32 -11.35 8.03 1.71
N SER A 33 -12.63 7.87 1.36
CA SER A 33 -13.48 6.75 1.73
C SER A 33 -13.76 5.84 0.54
N SER A 34 -12.74 5.60 -0.29
CA SER A 34 -12.71 4.36 -1.05
C SER A 34 -12.58 3.25 -0.01
N GLU A 35 -13.73 2.77 0.47
CA GLU A 35 -13.88 1.40 0.94
C GLU A 35 -13.38 0.53 -0.22
N ARG A 36 -12.08 0.25 -0.20
CA ARG A 36 -11.47 -0.75 -1.05
C ARG A 36 -12.15 -2.03 -0.65
N THR A 37 -13.17 -2.39 -1.43
CA THR A 37 -13.96 -3.61 -1.31
C THR A 37 -12.99 -4.73 -0.97
N LYS A 38 -13.10 -5.29 0.24
CA LYS A 38 -12.29 -6.40 0.73
C LYS A 38 -12.17 -7.40 -0.41
N SER A 39 -11.03 -7.45 -1.07
CA SER A 39 -10.85 -8.37 -2.19
C SER A 39 -10.58 -9.73 -1.57
N ASP A 40 -11.62 -10.38 -1.07
CA ASP A 40 -11.59 -11.77 -0.59
C ASP A 40 -11.46 -12.69 -1.81
N ARG A 41 -10.33 -12.55 -2.51
CA ARG A 41 -9.96 -13.41 -3.64
C ARG A 41 -9.56 -14.75 -3.06
N LYS A 42 -10.35 -15.77 -3.35
CA LYS A 42 -10.05 -17.15 -2.99
C LYS A 42 -9.07 -17.73 -4.00
N PHE A 43 -7.94 -18.21 -3.49
CA PHE A 43 -6.92 -18.87 -4.28
C PHE A 43 -6.94 -20.38 -4.02
N ASN A 44 -6.78 -21.17 -5.09
CA ASN A 44 -6.66 -22.63 -4.99
C ASN A 44 -5.18 -23.01 -5.00
N ILE A 45 -4.70 -23.61 -3.91
CA ILE A 45 -3.31 -24.04 -3.73
C ILE A 45 -3.25 -25.56 -3.79
N ARG A 46 -2.25 -26.11 -4.48
CA ARG A 46 -1.99 -27.56 -4.51
C ARG A 46 -0.98 -27.92 -3.44
N ILE A 47 -1.38 -28.80 -2.52
CA ILE A 47 -0.57 -29.28 -1.40
C ILE A 47 -0.58 -30.80 -1.41
N LYS A 48 0.51 -31.44 -1.01
CA LYS A 48 0.56 -32.91 -0.91
C LYS A 48 -0.36 -33.42 0.20
N GLN A 49 -0.87 -34.64 0.05
CA GLN A 49 -1.83 -35.20 0.99
C GLN A 49 -1.27 -35.34 2.41
N ASP A 50 0.00 -35.73 2.55
CA ASP A 50 0.65 -35.89 3.85
C ASP A 50 0.77 -34.55 4.59
N ASP A 51 1.11 -33.49 3.85
CA ASP A 51 1.21 -32.13 4.40
C ASP A 51 -0.16 -31.58 4.80
N ILE A 52 -1.24 -31.94 4.08
CA ILE A 52 -2.61 -31.59 4.47
C ILE A 52 -2.96 -32.21 5.83
N CYS A 53 -2.65 -33.49 6.03
CA CYS A 53 -2.90 -34.17 7.30
C CYS A 53 -2.13 -33.49 8.45
N LEU A 54 -0.88 -33.10 8.20
CA LEU A 54 -0.06 -32.37 9.18
C LEU A 54 -0.66 -30.99 9.51
N LEU A 55 -1.03 -30.21 8.49
CA LEU A 55 -1.64 -28.89 8.66
C LEU A 55 -2.96 -28.97 9.44
N GLU A 56 -3.77 -30.00 9.20
CA GLU A 56 -5.01 -30.22 9.96
C GLU A 56 -4.75 -30.54 11.43
N ALA A 57 -3.75 -31.39 11.72
CA ALA A 57 -3.37 -31.70 13.09
C ALA A 57 -2.84 -30.45 13.82
N LEU A 58 -2.03 -29.63 13.16
CA LEU A 58 -1.51 -28.37 13.70
C LEU A 58 -2.63 -27.33 13.92
N ALA A 59 -3.49 -27.13 12.92
CA ALA A 59 -4.63 -26.22 13.01
C ALA A 59 -5.56 -26.62 14.17
N LYS A 60 -5.83 -27.92 14.33
CA LYS A 60 -6.62 -28.45 15.45
C LYS A 60 -5.96 -28.22 16.80
N LYS A 61 -4.63 -28.40 16.90
CA LYS A 61 -3.87 -28.16 18.13
C LYS A 61 -3.89 -26.68 18.54
N LEU A 62 -3.82 -25.77 17.56
CA LEU A 62 -3.83 -24.33 17.76
C LEU A 62 -5.25 -23.74 17.88
N GLY A 63 -6.29 -24.52 17.58
CA GLY A 63 -7.69 -24.05 17.62
C GLY A 63 -8.06 -23.09 16.49
N ILE A 64 -7.27 -23.05 15.42
CA ILE A 64 -7.47 -22.15 14.26
C ILE A 64 -7.92 -22.94 13.03
N THR A 65 -8.45 -22.25 12.03
CA THR A 65 -8.78 -22.89 10.75
C THR A 65 -7.52 -23.15 9.93
N ARG A 66 -7.55 -24.18 9.09
CA ARG A 66 -6.45 -24.49 8.17
C ARG A 66 -6.09 -23.31 7.26
N SER A 67 -7.08 -22.53 6.80
CA SER A 67 -6.85 -21.36 5.95
C SER A 67 -6.09 -20.25 6.68
N VAL A 68 -6.42 -20.01 7.97
CA VAL A 68 -5.68 -19.05 8.80
C VAL A 68 -4.23 -19.50 8.96
N LEU A 69 -4.02 -20.77 9.31
CA LEU A 69 -2.66 -21.32 9.44
C LEU A 69 -1.85 -21.20 8.14
N ILE A 70 -2.46 -21.48 6.98
CA ILE A 70 -1.78 -21.34 5.68
C ILE A 70 -1.45 -19.87 5.40
N ASN A 71 -2.36 -18.95 5.69
CA ASN A 71 -2.10 -17.52 5.52
C ASN A 71 -0.97 -17.04 6.42
N ASP A 72 -0.91 -17.51 7.67
CA ASP A 72 0.17 -17.17 8.60
C ASP A 72 1.53 -17.68 8.08
N ILE A 73 1.59 -18.93 7.62
CA ILE A 73 2.81 -19.51 7.02
C ILE A 73 3.23 -18.73 5.77
N LEU A 74 2.28 -18.39 4.89
CA LEU A 74 2.58 -17.62 3.69
C LEU A 74 3.07 -16.21 4.03
N HIS A 75 2.45 -15.58 5.04
CA HIS A 75 2.88 -14.28 5.54
C HIS A 75 4.32 -14.33 6.03
N ASP A 76 4.68 -15.32 6.83
CA ASP A 76 6.04 -15.48 7.36
C ASP A 76 7.06 -15.73 6.24
N ILE A 77 6.75 -16.62 5.29
CA ILE A 77 7.64 -16.86 4.14
C ILE A 77 7.86 -15.57 3.34
N MET A 78 6.80 -14.84 3.02
CA MET A 78 6.92 -13.62 2.24
C MET A 78 7.62 -12.50 3.02
N ARG A 79 7.43 -12.44 4.34
CA ARG A 79 8.16 -11.52 5.22
C ARG A 79 9.65 -11.84 5.21
N ASP A 80 10.03 -13.11 5.33
CA ASP A 80 11.43 -13.52 5.31
C ASP A 80 12.10 -13.18 3.98
N GLU A 81 11.40 -13.43 2.86
CA GLU A 81 11.85 -13.03 1.53
C GLU A 81 12.01 -11.50 1.41
N LEU A 82 11.07 -10.72 1.94
CA LEU A 82 11.17 -9.26 1.98
C LEU A 82 12.39 -8.81 2.81
N MET A 83 12.59 -9.40 3.98
CA MET A 83 13.70 -9.05 4.87
C MET A 83 15.05 -9.50 4.34
N SER A 84 15.09 -10.46 3.41
CA SER A 84 16.32 -10.89 2.74
C SER A 84 16.91 -9.83 1.81
N ILE A 85 16.13 -8.83 1.38
CA ILE A 85 16.60 -7.73 0.53
C ILE A 85 17.55 -6.84 1.33
N GLU A 86 18.85 -6.86 1.04
CA GLU A 86 19.87 -6.10 1.77
C GLU A 86 19.62 -4.59 1.74
N GLU A 87 19.16 -4.07 0.60
CA GLU A 87 18.92 -2.64 0.39
C GLU A 87 17.59 -2.19 1.01
N GLN A 88 17.69 -1.35 2.04
CA GLN A 88 16.55 -0.96 2.86
C GLN A 88 15.51 -0.13 2.10
N ASP A 89 15.94 0.83 1.28
CA ASP A 89 15.03 1.67 0.50
C ASP A 89 14.23 0.84 -0.52
N ALA A 90 14.87 -0.12 -1.17
CA ALA A 90 14.25 -1.10 -2.05
C ALA A 90 13.21 -1.96 -1.30
N ARG A 91 13.55 -2.42 -0.10
CA ARG A 91 12.65 -3.18 0.79
C ARG A 91 11.41 -2.38 1.17
N VAL A 92 11.60 -1.14 1.63
CA VAL A 92 10.52 -0.23 2.03
C VAL A 92 9.63 0.12 0.85
N LEU A 93 10.19 0.33 -0.34
CA LEU A 93 9.41 0.55 -1.56
C LEU A 93 8.50 -0.64 -1.89
N LEU A 94 9.04 -1.86 -1.82
CA LEU A 94 8.27 -3.07 -2.09
C LEU A 94 7.14 -3.23 -1.08
N ALA A 95 7.44 -3.04 0.21
CA ALA A 95 6.46 -3.08 1.29
C ALA A 95 5.36 -2.03 1.09
N HIS A 96 5.72 -0.80 0.72
CA HIS A 96 4.74 0.27 0.47
C HIS A 96 3.80 -0.07 -0.68
N VAL A 97 4.32 -0.61 -1.78
CA VAL A 97 3.48 -1.01 -2.91
C VAL A 97 2.60 -2.21 -2.56
N ALA A 98 3.10 -3.16 -1.77
CA ALA A 98 2.29 -4.25 -1.22
C ALA A 98 1.16 -3.71 -0.34
N ASP A 99 1.47 -2.78 0.57
CA ASP A 99 0.50 -2.14 1.45
C ASP A 99 -0.59 -1.39 0.67
N LEU A 100 -0.20 -0.71 -0.42
CA LEU A 100 -1.14 -0.05 -1.32
C LEU A 100 -2.03 -1.04 -2.07
N SER A 101 -1.62 -2.30 -2.25
CA SER A 101 -2.45 -3.33 -2.87
C SER A 101 -3.30 -4.11 -1.86
N ALA A 102 -2.94 -4.04 -0.58
CA ALA A 102 -3.62 -4.72 0.50
C ALA A 102 -4.82 -3.90 1.02
N SER A 103 -5.87 -4.62 1.41
CA SER A 103 -6.97 -4.08 2.21
C SER A 103 -6.78 -4.57 3.65
N TYR A 104 -5.97 -3.84 4.43
CA TYR A 104 -5.80 -4.11 5.86
C TYR A 104 -7.14 -3.98 6.60
N ASP A 105 -7.34 -4.84 7.60
CA ASP A 105 -8.34 -4.59 8.63
C ASP A 105 -7.79 -3.63 9.69
N ASP A 106 -8.63 -3.16 10.61
CA ASP A 106 -8.24 -2.19 11.64
C ASP A 106 -7.19 -2.73 12.63
N LEU A 107 -6.89 -4.03 12.61
CA LEU A 107 -6.01 -4.72 13.56
C LEU A 107 -4.70 -5.21 12.93
N THR A 108 -4.58 -5.18 11.61
CA THR A 108 -3.41 -5.65 10.85
C THR A 108 -2.43 -4.51 10.61
N GLN A 109 -1.14 -4.80 10.83
CA GLN A 109 -0.09 -3.81 10.63
C GLN A 109 0.40 -3.80 9.18
N PRO A 110 0.55 -2.61 8.56
CA PRO A 110 1.19 -2.46 7.26
C PRO A 110 2.63 -3.00 7.26
N TRP A 111 3.05 -3.61 6.14
CA TRP A 111 4.37 -4.21 6.00
C TRP A 111 5.48 -3.16 5.98
N VAL A 112 5.18 -1.90 5.64
CA VAL A 112 6.15 -0.80 5.72
C VAL A 112 6.71 -0.66 7.14
N TYR A 113 5.91 -0.87 8.18
CA TYR A 113 6.40 -0.78 9.56
C TYR A 113 7.39 -1.89 9.88
N GLU A 114 7.15 -3.10 9.36
CA GLU A 114 8.09 -4.20 9.51
C GLU A 114 9.37 -3.93 8.72
N ALA A 115 9.25 -3.47 7.47
CA ALA A 115 10.37 -3.17 6.58
C ALA A 115 11.28 -2.05 7.11
N LEU A 116 10.71 -1.02 7.75
CA LEU A 116 11.47 0.06 8.40
C LEU A 116 12.12 -0.37 9.73
N GLY A 117 11.57 -1.40 10.38
CA GLY A 117 12.17 -2.03 11.56
C GLY A 117 12.57 -1.06 12.67
N SER A 118 13.85 -1.07 13.03
CA SER A 118 14.41 -0.22 14.10
C SER A 118 14.43 1.26 13.75
N GLU A 119 14.52 1.63 12.47
CA GLU A 119 14.54 3.03 12.06
C GLU A 119 13.19 3.71 12.24
N PHE A 120 12.08 2.96 12.08
CA PHE A 120 10.77 3.50 12.42
C PHE A 120 10.70 3.91 13.89
N ARG A 121 11.27 3.10 14.79
CA ARG A 121 11.33 3.42 16.22
C ARG A 121 12.18 4.66 16.48
N HIS A 122 13.34 4.77 15.81
CA HIS A 122 14.21 5.93 15.95
C HIS A 122 13.57 7.21 15.37
N MET A 123 12.87 7.12 14.24
CA MET A 123 12.13 8.22 13.65
C MET A 123 10.98 8.63 14.56
N LEU A 124 10.20 7.68 15.06
CA LEU A 124 9.09 7.93 15.98
C LEU A 124 9.60 8.56 17.29
N GLU A 125 10.68 8.03 17.86
CA GLU A 125 11.33 8.59 19.04
C GLU A 125 11.84 10.00 18.76
N SER A 126 12.46 10.22 17.60
CA SER A 126 12.90 11.55 17.18
C SER A 126 11.73 12.52 17.03
N VAL A 127 10.62 12.11 16.41
CA VAL A 127 9.43 12.96 16.27
C VAL A 127 8.79 13.27 17.63
N LEU A 128 8.76 12.29 18.53
CA LEU A 128 8.19 12.45 19.87
C LEU A 128 9.07 13.29 20.79
N GLN A 129 10.41 13.15 20.71
CA GLN A 129 11.37 13.91 21.51
C GLN A 129 11.64 15.31 20.93
N TYR A 130 11.66 15.44 19.61
CA TYR A 130 11.94 16.68 18.88
C TYR A 130 10.69 17.30 18.26
N SER A 131 9.54 17.15 18.91
CA SER A 131 8.33 17.96 18.69
C SER A 131 8.60 19.45 19.02
N ASN A 132 9.58 20.07 18.36
CA ASN A 132 9.69 21.50 18.19
C ASN A 132 8.92 21.85 16.93
N ALA A 133 8.00 22.82 17.05
CA ALA A 133 7.15 23.32 15.97
C ALA A 133 7.92 23.96 14.78
N HIS A 134 9.24 23.85 14.75
CA HIS A 134 10.15 24.31 13.71
C HIS A 134 11.10 23.17 13.35
N GLY A 135 10.63 22.27 12.47
CA GLY A 135 11.40 21.12 12.00
C GLY A 135 12.63 21.51 11.19
N GLN A 136 13.70 21.92 11.85
CA GLN A 136 15.03 21.90 11.23
C GLN A 136 15.66 20.54 11.50
N PRO A 137 15.90 19.72 10.46
CA PRO A 137 16.78 18.58 10.59
C PRO A 137 18.18 19.07 11.03
N PRO A 138 18.98 18.24 11.72
CA PRO A 138 20.37 18.61 12.01
C PRO A 138 21.06 18.98 10.70
N GLU A 139 21.67 20.17 10.66
CA GLU A 139 22.33 20.70 9.46
C GLU A 139 23.42 19.73 9.02
N VAL A 140 23.13 18.96 7.96
CA VAL A 140 24.14 18.20 7.25
C VAL A 140 25.01 19.24 6.56
N ASN A 141 26.24 19.43 7.04
CA ASN A 141 27.24 20.31 6.45
C ASN A 141 27.60 19.81 5.05
N LEU A 142 26.81 20.22 4.06
CA LEU A 142 27.03 19.94 2.65
C LEU A 142 27.87 21.06 2.03
N PRO A 143 28.90 20.75 1.22
CA PRO A 143 29.68 21.75 0.52
C PRO A 143 28.79 22.66 -0.34
N ALA A 144 29.08 23.96 -0.33
CA ALA A 144 28.31 24.96 -1.09
C ALA A 144 28.29 24.60 -2.59
N GLY A 145 27.09 24.32 -3.12
CA GLY A 145 26.87 24.00 -4.53
C GLY A 145 26.42 22.56 -4.82
N TYR A 146 26.38 21.68 -3.82
CA TYR A 146 25.78 20.35 -3.99
C TYR A 146 24.24 20.44 -3.94
N GLN A 147 23.58 20.26 -5.08
CA GLN A 147 22.15 19.95 -5.13
C GLN A 147 22.00 18.44 -5.00
N LEU A 148 21.52 17.99 -3.85
CA LEU A 148 21.11 16.61 -3.67
C LEU A 148 19.95 16.29 -4.62
N SER A 149 20.17 15.39 -5.57
CA SER A 149 19.06 14.74 -6.27
C SER A 149 18.51 13.64 -5.36
N GLU A 150 17.18 13.44 -5.34
CA GLU A 150 16.58 12.27 -4.65
C GLU A 150 17.19 10.93 -5.11
N GLU A 151 17.77 10.93 -6.31
CA GLU A 151 18.38 9.76 -6.94
C GLU A 151 19.76 9.41 -6.37
N ASP A 152 20.45 10.36 -5.73
CA ASP A 152 21.80 10.16 -5.18
C ASP A 152 21.81 9.30 -3.92
N TYR A 153 20.67 9.18 -3.23
CA TYR A 153 20.51 8.40 -1.98
C TYR A 153 19.83 7.06 -2.19
N ARG A 154 19.39 6.78 -3.41
CA ARG A 154 18.58 5.61 -3.72
C ARG A 154 19.42 4.55 -4.39
N SER A 155 19.27 3.34 -3.90
CA SER A 155 20.03 2.21 -4.35
C SER A 155 19.68 1.82 -5.80
N PRO A 156 20.61 1.17 -6.53
CA PRO A 156 20.33 0.66 -7.87
C PRO A 156 19.15 -0.32 -7.91
N VAL A 157 18.96 -1.15 -6.86
CA VAL A 157 17.80 -2.08 -6.81
C VAL A 157 16.51 -1.30 -6.57
N TYR A 158 16.52 -0.25 -5.75
CA TYR A 158 15.36 0.64 -5.61
C TYR A 158 14.92 1.18 -6.97
N MET A 159 15.85 1.72 -7.77
CA MET A 159 15.50 2.30 -9.07
C MET A 159 14.98 1.23 -10.04
N GLY A 160 15.63 0.06 -10.08
CA GLY A 160 15.18 -1.06 -10.88
C GLY A 160 13.79 -1.59 -10.48
N LEU A 161 13.49 -1.65 -9.18
CA LEU A 161 12.16 -2.03 -8.68
C LEU A 161 11.12 -0.97 -8.99
N ARG A 162 11.42 0.30 -8.72
CA ARG A 162 10.52 1.43 -9.00
C ARG A 162 10.04 1.42 -10.45
N ASP A 163 10.95 1.21 -11.40
CA ASP A 163 10.59 1.21 -12.82
C ASP A 163 9.77 -0.01 -13.23
N LYS A 164 10.04 -1.19 -12.65
CA LYS A 164 9.20 -2.39 -12.83
C LYS A 164 7.80 -2.19 -12.25
N LEU A 165 7.70 -1.58 -11.07
CA LEU A 165 6.45 -1.37 -10.35
C LEU A 165 5.56 -0.28 -11.00
N LYS A 166 6.15 0.75 -11.63
CA LYS A 166 5.40 1.71 -12.47
C LYS A 166 4.58 1.04 -13.58
N GLY A 167 5.03 -0.11 -14.08
CA GLY A 167 4.32 -0.88 -15.11
C GLY A 167 3.10 -1.66 -14.60
N LEU A 168 2.98 -1.88 -13.29
CA LEU A 168 1.90 -2.67 -12.67
C LEU A 168 0.72 -1.81 -12.20
N SER A 169 0.89 -0.49 -12.14
CA SER A 169 -0.18 0.47 -11.90
C SER A 169 -1.02 0.66 -13.18
N LYS A 170 -1.87 -0.31 -13.51
CA LYS A 170 -2.95 -0.17 -14.52
C LYS A 170 -4.22 -0.89 -14.08
#